data_AF-A0A2H3D2W0-F1
#
_entry.id   AF-A0A2H3D2W0-F1
#
_cell.length_a   1.000
_cell.length_b   1.000
_cell.length_c   1.000
_cell.angle_alpha   90.00
_cell.angle_beta   90.00
_cell.angle_gamma   90.00
#
_symmetry.space_group_name_H-M   'P 1'
#
loop_
_entity.id
_entity.type
_entity.pdbx_description
1 polymer ?
#
loop_
_entity_poly.entity_id
_entity_poly.type
_entity_poly.pdbx_seq_one_letter_code
_entity_poly.pdbx_strand_id
1 'polypeptide(L)'
;MSSLISTTTSTSSPTSLATTASFPPIGSIPRDYTPEGLEQLWDIVGPVEPPPFTTTRVPSAAVTLPPSPPPLYPSFYAPAPKDILPDLKFPKGFKFGVATAAYQVEGATKNEGKGPIMWDWTSRQPNGIFDNTTGDVVDLHYFLYKEDVQRIAALGVTAHSFSLTFSEQCSVAISWARIYPFGAADSPINTAGIVHYSDVIDYHLAHGVEPVATLFHWDTPLALQAYYGGFTSPEIIGDFVNYAKTVFKAYNGRVKTWFVYTFNEPRDYCDQLASYPFNATLAPGVNSSTAPYQCAYNLLKAHAGAVKAFRAMNISGEIAFKSDNYIGTPWRSNSSEDALGVERHAAFQIGLFANPVYTTGDWPDILKDTLPAEYLPRFTDQEKSDLLGSADFFAIDAYRSLWVKAPDEGIDACVANPSHLLWPVCNEPAYFDSDYGWAAGPAGEPLATPLQETPLAIRPLLKGLHSRWPTNKMYISEFGTIEAFAYANADVSQIKEDVGRTNYLLTCLGQMLLSIHEDGVPIQGAFTWGMIDDAEWSGGTSVRFGIQHVNYTTLERTYKRSALSLGEFYNVFQ
;
A
#
# COMPACT_ATOMS: atom_id res chain seq x y z
N MET A 1 -10.61 -39.82 -46.27
CA MET A 1 -10.79 -38.35 -46.19
C MET A 1 -9.87 -37.88 -45.09
N SER A 2 -8.75 -37.26 -45.45
CA SER A 2 -7.65 -36.95 -44.53
C SER A 2 -6.89 -35.72 -45.03
N SER A 3 -6.84 -34.66 -44.22
CA SER A 3 -6.05 -33.42 -44.34
C SER A 3 -6.55 -32.53 -43.18
N LEU A 4 -5.79 -32.06 -42.19
CA LEU A 4 -4.36 -31.72 -42.13
C LEU A 4 -3.92 -30.61 -43.11
N ILE A 5 -4.68 -29.51 -43.11
CA ILE A 5 -4.20 -28.23 -43.60
C ILE A 5 -3.31 -27.61 -42.51
N SER A 6 -2.00 -27.75 -42.68
CA SER A 6 -1.02 -26.97 -41.93
C SER A 6 -0.97 -25.55 -42.47
N THR A 7 -1.32 -24.56 -41.67
CA THR A 7 -1.05 -23.14 -41.95
C THR A 7 0.16 -22.69 -41.16
N THR A 8 1.32 -22.68 -41.80
CA THR A 8 2.58 -22.18 -41.22
C THR A 8 2.57 -20.64 -41.15
N THR A 9 1.92 -20.08 -40.14
CA THR A 9 2.19 -18.70 -39.73
C THR A 9 3.58 -18.64 -39.12
N SER A 10 4.52 -17.99 -39.80
CA SER A 10 5.88 -17.79 -39.31
C SER A 10 5.86 -16.86 -38.09
N THR A 11 5.85 -17.44 -36.89
CA THR A 11 6.19 -16.73 -35.67
C THR A 11 7.64 -16.29 -35.76
N SER A 12 7.87 -15.05 -36.19
CA SER A 12 9.13 -14.36 -35.92
C SER A 12 9.38 -14.46 -34.42
N SER A 13 10.49 -15.08 -34.02
CA SER A 13 10.89 -15.13 -32.62
C SER A 13 10.82 -13.73 -32.03
N PRO A 14 10.22 -13.53 -30.85
CA PRO A 14 10.24 -12.21 -30.22
C PRO A 14 11.70 -11.78 -30.10
N THR A 15 12.02 -10.62 -30.68
CA THR A 15 13.33 -9.98 -30.51
C THR A 15 13.58 -9.87 -29.01
N SER A 16 14.76 -10.32 -28.57
CA SER A 16 15.09 -10.47 -27.15
C SER A 16 14.67 -9.24 -26.35
N LEU A 17 13.66 -9.41 -25.49
CA LEU A 17 13.21 -8.39 -24.55
C LEU A 17 14.42 -7.94 -23.73
N ALA A 18 14.61 -6.63 -23.61
CA ALA A 18 15.76 -6.07 -22.90
C ALA A 18 15.57 -6.22 -21.38
N THR A 19 15.94 -7.40 -20.86
CA THR A 19 15.82 -7.77 -19.43
C THR A 19 16.86 -7.10 -18.52
N THR A 20 17.68 -6.18 -19.06
CA THR A 20 18.67 -5.40 -18.32
C THR A 20 18.19 -3.96 -18.17
N ALA A 21 17.78 -3.59 -16.96
CA ALA A 21 17.53 -2.18 -16.62
C ALA A 21 18.84 -1.39 -16.62
N SER A 22 18.77 -0.09 -16.95
CA SER A 22 19.97 0.76 -17.05
C SER A 22 20.04 1.71 -15.87
N PHE A 23 20.94 1.41 -14.92
CA PHE A 23 21.22 2.26 -13.75
C PHE A 23 22.74 2.51 -13.61
N PRO A 24 23.17 3.70 -13.14
CA PRO A 24 24.58 3.93 -12.81
C PRO A 24 25.07 2.98 -11.70
N PRO A 25 26.35 2.59 -11.69
CA PRO A 25 26.90 1.77 -10.60
C PRO A 25 26.72 2.45 -9.23
N ILE A 26 26.26 1.69 -8.23
CA ILE A 26 25.99 2.23 -6.89
C ILE A 26 27.27 2.84 -6.30
N GLY A 27 27.17 4.09 -5.84
CA GLY A 27 28.29 4.90 -5.36
C GLY A 27 29.07 5.66 -6.44
N SER A 28 28.70 5.57 -7.74
CA SER A 28 29.38 6.32 -8.80
C SER A 28 28.88 7.77 -8.96
N ILE A 29 27.71 8.10 -8.43
CA ILE A 29 27.14 9.44 -8.48
C ILE A 29 27.62 10.22 -7.23
N PRO A 30 28.25 11.40 -7.39
CA PRO A 30 28.71 12.20 -6.25
C PRO A 30 27.54 12.77 -5.45
N ARG A 31 27.75 13.01 -4.15
CA ARG A 31 26.84 13.81 -3.30
C ARG A 31 26.97 15.29 -3.64
N ASP A 32 26.46 15.67 -4.80
CA ASP A 32 26.30 17.07 -5.22
C ASP A 32 24.87 17.53 -4.94
N TYR A 33 24.72 18.55 -4.09
CA TYR A 33 23.43 19.10 -3.67
C TYR A 33 23.09 20.45 -4.34
N THR A 34 23.76 20.78 -5.44
CA THR A 34 23.42 21.90 -6.33
C THR A 34 22.19 21.61 -7.20
N PRO A 35 21.55 22.63 -7.81
CA PRO A 35 20.54 22.41 -8.84
C PRO A 35 21.04 21.55 -10.01
N GLU A 36 22.32 21.68 -10.38
CA GLU A 36 22.99 20.87 -11.39
C GLU A 36 23.09 19.39 -10.97
N GLY A 37 23.42 19.12 -9.70
CA GLY A 37 23.38 17.76 -9.13
C GLY A 37 21.97 17.17 -9.08
N LEU A 38 20.94 17.99 -8.87
CA LEU A 38 19.53 17.55 -8.93
C LEU A 38 19.11 17.21 -10.37
N GLU A 39 19.56 18.00 -11.36
CA GLU A 39 19.27 17.73 -12.76
C GLU A 39 20.00 16.46 -13.24
N GLN A 40 21.23 16.20 -12.77
CA GLN A 40 21.94 14.94 -13.04
C GLN A 40 21.15 13.71 -12.55
N LEU A 41 20.40 13.82 -11.45
CA LEU A 41 19.50 12.74 -10.99
C LEU A 41 18.27 12.60 -11.90
N TRP A 42 17.74 13.71 -12.43
CA TRP A 42 16.67 13.67 -13.44
C TRP A 42 17.14 13.11 -14.78
N ASP A 43 18.40 13.31 -15.18
CA ASP A 43 18.98 12.69 -16.39
C ASP A 43 19.03 11.16 -16.31
N ILE A 44 19.12 10.58 -15.09
CA ILE A 44 19.03 9.12 -14.88
C ILE A 44 17.60 8.61 -15.13
N VAL A 45 16.59 9.41 -14.79
CA VAL A 45 15.18 9.13 -15.09
C VAL A 45 14.88 9.32 -16.57
N GLY A 46 15.35 10.42 -17.16
CA GLY A 46 15.00 10.86 -18.51
C GLY A 46 13.78 11.82 -18.54
N PRO A 47 13.13 11.98 -19.70
CA PRO A 47 12.06 12.97 -19.88
C PRO A 47 10.86 12.74 -18.96
N VAL A 48 10.31 13.84 -18.43
CA VAL A 48 9.12 13.91 -17.56
C VAL A 48 8.03 14.71 -18.27
N GLU A 49 6.80 14.20 -18.30
CA GLU A 49 5.66 14.95 -18.84
C GLU A 49 5.28 16.12 -17.91
N PRO A 50 5.21 17.37 -18.41
CA PRO A 50 4.77 18.50 -17.61
C PRO A 50 3.24 18.45 -17.41
N PRO A 51 2.73 18.74 -16.20
CA PRO A 51 1.29 18.72 -15.95
C PRO A 51 0.56 19.82 -16.75
N PRO A 52 -0.70 19.60 -17.17
CA PRO A 52 -1.47 20.52 -18.00
C PRO A 52 -1.74 21.89 -17.36
N PHE A 53 -1.53 22.03 -16.05
CA PHE A 53 -1.53 23.29 -15.31
C PHE A 53 -0.67 23.15 -14.05
N THR A 54 -0.15 24.26 -13.54
CA THR A 54 0.78 24.33 -12.40
C THR A 54 0.26 25.23 -11.26
N THR A 55 -1.07 25.29 -11.11
CA THR A 55 -1.75 26.09 -10.09
C THR A 55 -2.82 25.27 -9.39
N THR A 56 -2.81 25.25 -8.07
CA THR A 56 -3.80 24.55 -7.26
C THR A 56 -5.19 25.12 -7.52
N ARG A 57 -6.12 24.30 -8.02
CA ARG A 57 -7.50 24.72 -8.24
C ARG A 57 -8.20 24.86 -6.90
N VAL A 58 -8.96 25.93 -6.72
CA VAL A 58 -9.86 26.10 -5.57
C VAL A 58 -11.30 25.99 -6.09
N PRO A 59 -12.13 25.05 -5.60
CA PRO A 59 -13.52 24.95 -6.03
C PRO A 59 -14.29 26.24 -5.76
N SER A 60 -15.01 26.72 -6.77
CA SER A 60 -15.79 27.97 -6.70
C SER A 60 -17.22 27.78 -6.15
N ALA A 61 -17.65 26.54 -6.00
CA ALA A 61 -18.94 26.14 -5.44
C ALA A 61 -18.77 24.83 -4.65
N ALA A 62 -19.64 24.60 -3.66
CA ALA A 62 -19.64 23.35 -2.90
C ALA A 62 -20.05 22.17 -3.77
N VAL A 63 -19.35 21.04 -3.62
CA VAL A 63 -19.66 19.79 -4.33
C VAL A 63 -21.06 19.32 -3.94
N THR A 64 -21.88 19.02 -4.95
CA THR A 64 -23.22 18.47 -4.80
C THR A 64 -23.21 17.00 -5.23
N LEU A 65 -23.68 16.10 -4.38
CA LEU A 65 -23.76 14.68 -4.75
C LEU A 65 -24.78 14.43 -5.87
N PRO A 66 -24.52 13.44 -6.75
CA PRO A 66 -25.58 12.84 -7.55
C PRO A 66 -26.59 12.12 -6.64
N PRO A 67 -27.84 11.92 -7.07
CA PRO A 67 -28.78 11.06 -6.37
C PRO A 67 -28.27 9.61 -6.32
N SER A 68 -28.64 8.88 -5.25
CA SER A 68 -28.31 7.46 -5.08
C SER A 68 -28.65 6.63 -6.33
N PRO A 69 -27.77 5.74 -6.78
CA PRO A 69 -27.98 4.97 -8.00
C PRO A 69 -29.08 3.92 -7.78
N PRO A 70 -30.00 3.69 -8.75
CA PRO A 70 -31.18 2.83 -8.56
C PRO A 70 -30.84 1.42 -8.06
N PRO A 71 -31.69 0.76 -7.26
CA PRO A 71 -31.47 -0.63 -6.84
C PRO A 71 -31.45 -1.57 -8.05
N LEU A 72 -30.39 -2.37 -8.19
CA LEU A 72 -30.31 -3.43 -9.21
C LEU A 72 -31.18 -4.64 -8.90
N TYR A 73 -31.33 -4.96 -7.62
CA TYR A 73 -31.98 -6.17 -7.14
C TYR A 73 -33.05 -5.84 -6.07
N PRO A 74 -34.02 -6.75 -5.84
CA PRO A 74 -34.94 -6.63 -4.72
C PRO A 74 -34.20 -6.66 -3.37
N SER A 75 -34.74 -5.95 -2.37
CA SER A 75 -34.13 -5.82 -1.03
C SER A 75 -34.00 -7.13 -0.24
N PHE A 76 -34.72 -8.19 -0.62
CA PHE A 76 -34.56 -9.52 -0.03
C PHE A 76 -33.34 -10.29 -0.58
N TYR A 77 -32.73 -9.80 -1.67
CA TYR A 77 -31.57 -10.41 -2.33
C TYR A 77 -30.31 -9.55 -2.12
N ALA A 78 -30.43 -8.24 -2.33
CA ALA A 78 -29.40 -7.27 -1.96
C ALA A 78 -30.05 -6.19 -1.05
N PRO A 79 -29.83 -6.22 0.27
CA PRO A 79 -30.29 -5.15 1.15
C PRO A 79 -29.63 -3.82 0.76
N ALA A 80 -30.33 -2.70 0.99
CA ALA A 80 -29.68 -1.39 0.91
C ALA A 80 -28.64 -1.27 2.05
N PRO A 81 -27.59 -0.42 1.93
CA PRO A 81 -26.51 -0.35 2.91
C PRO A 81 -27.01 -0.25 4.37
N LYS A 82 -28.00 0.61 4.59
CA LYS A 82 -28.69 0.84 5.89
C LYS A 82 -29.30 -0.41 6.55
N ASP A 83 -29.64 -1.44 5.76
CA ASP A 83 -30.37 -2.64 6.19
C ASP A 83 -29.42 -3.84 6.44
N ILE A 84 -28.11 -3.64 6.32
CA ILE A 84 -27.07 -4.66 6.58
C ILE A 84 -26.75 -4.70 8.08
N LEU A 85 -27.15 -5.77 8.79
CA LEU A 85 -26.91 -5.92 10.24
C LEU A 85 -27.37 -4.68 11.07
N PRO A 86 -28.63 -4.22 10.91
CA PRO A 86 -29.06 -2.87 11.31
C PRO A 86 -28.96 -2.60 12.82
N ASP A 87 -29.03 -3.65 13.65
CA ASP A 87 -28.90 -3.60 15.10
C ASP A 87 -27.46 -3.35 15.60
N LEU A 88 -26.45 -3.48 14.73
CA LEU A 88 -25.05 -3.20 15.04
C LEU A 88 -24.66 -1.75 14.68
N LYS A 89 -23.64 -1.22 15.34
CA LYS A 89 -23.00 0.08 15.09
C LYS A 89 -21.49 -0.04 15.31
N PHE A 90 -20.69 0.81 14.69
CA PHE A 90 -19.26 0.88 15.00
C PHE A 90 -19.01 1.47 16.41
N PRO A 91 -17.83 1.23 17.02
CA PRO A 91 -17.45 1.87 18.27
C PRO A 91 -17.51 3.40 18.19
N LYS A 92 -17.85 4.06 19.30
CA LYS A 92 -17.89 5.53 19.33
C LYS A 92 -16.52 6.12 19.02
N GLY A 93 -16.43 6.92 17.96
CA GLY A 93 -15.17 7.52 17.49
C GLY A 93 -14.39 6.60 16.53
N PHE A 94 -15.04 5.56 16.00
CA PHE A 94 -14.52 4.74 14.92
C PHE A 94 -14.11 5.59 13.72
N LYS A 95 -13.14 5.06 12.98
CA LYS A 95 -12.32 5.77 12.02
C LYS A 95 -12.51 5.13 10.63
N PHE A 96 -13.71 5.26 10.07
CA PHE A 96 -14.01 4.89 8.67
C PHE A 96 -13.23 5.81 7.71
N GLY A 97 -13.09 5.51 6.40
CA GLY A 97 -12.32 6.39 5.52
C GLY A 97 -11.93 5.85 4.14
N VAL A 98 -11.01 6.54 3.48
CA VAL A 98 -10.38 6.14 2.19
C VAL A 98 -8.85 6.20 2.26
N ALA A 99 -8.11 5.81 1.22
CA ALA A 99 -6.65 5.88 1.20
C ALA A 99 -6.08 6.35 -0.15
N THR A 100 -4.88 6.97 -0.11
CA THR A 100 -4.07 7.37 -1.26
C THR A 100 -2.56 7.29 -0.94
N ALA A 101 -1.74 7.26 -1.98
CA ALA A 101 -0.27 7.25 -1.92
C ALA A 101 0.33 8.31 -2.84
N ALA A 102 1.43 8.94 -2.43
CA ALA A 102 1.95 10.17 -3.03
C ALA A 102 2.28 10.00 -4.53
N TYR A 103 3.05 8.96 -4.88
CA TYR A 103 3.39 8.66 -6.27
C TYR A 103 2.16 8.32 -7.12
N GLN A 104 1.18 7.61 -6.54
CA GLN A 104 0.02 7.09 -7.26
C GLN A 104 -0.98 8.20 -7.65
N VAL A 105 -1.18 9.22 -6.79
CA VAL A 105 -2.18 10.29 -7.00
C VAL A 105 -1.61 11.68 -7.31
N GLU A 106 -0.43 12.05 -6.82
CA GLU A 106 -0.02 13.47 -6.86
C GLU A 106 0.30 13.96 -8.28
N GLY A 107 1.07 13.19 -9.04
CA GLY A 107 1.70 13.66 -10.27
C GLY A 107 2.64 14.85 -9.99
N ALA A 108 2.70 15.81 -10.92
CA ALA A 108 3.54 17.01 -10.80
C ALA A 108 5.00 16.66 -10.43
N THR A 109 5.54 15.63 -11.10
CA THR A 109 6.63 14.82 -10.54
C THR A 109 8.00 15.49 -10.55
N LYS A 110 8.20 16.52 -11.37
CA LYS A 110 9.39 17.41 -11.38
C LYS A 110 9.05 18.86 -10.95
N ASN A 111 7.88 19.09 -10.37
CA ASN A 111 7.46 20.43 -9.91
C ASN A 111 8.01 20.79 -8.53
N GLU A 112 8.12 22.10 -8.28
CA GLU A 112 8.43 22.70 -6.96
C GLU A 112 9.65 22.11 -6.24
N GLY A 113 10.66 21.67 -7.00
CA GLY A 113 11.89 21.13 -6.46
C GLY A 113 11.79 19.69 -5.94
N LYS A 114 10.75 18.91 -6.28
CA LYS A 114 10.73 17.45 -6.07
C LYS A 114 12.00 16.84 -6.69
N GLY A 115 12.68 15.98 -5.93
CA GLY A 115 13.69 15.07 -6.46
C GLY A 115 13.08 13.80 -7.04
N PRO A 116 13.78 13.10 -7.94
CA PRO A 116 13.29 11.86 -8.49
C PRO A 116 13.27 10.75 -7.43
N ILE A 117 12.30 9.85 -7.54
CA ILE A 117 12.20 8.61 -6.76
C ILE A 117 12.47 7.37 -7.64
N MET A 118 12.68 6.22 -7.01
CA MET A 118 12.89 4.95 -7.71
C MET A 118 11.77 4.61 -8.70
N TRP A 119 10.52 4.92 -8.38
CA TRP A 119 9.38 4.70 -9.28
C TRP A 119 9.36 5.62 -10.52
N ASP A 120 9.93 6.84 -10.44
CA ASP A 120 10.11 7.72 -11.60
C ASP A 120 11.04 7.05 -12.64
N TRP A 121 12.12 6.37 -12.18
CA TRP A 121 13.04 5.61 -13.04
C TRP A 121 12.47 4.24 -13.47
N THR A 122 11.86 3.48 -12.54
CA THR A 122 11.26 2.16 -12.82
C THR A 122 10.19 2.24 -13.90
N SER A 123 9.35 3.29 -13.89
CA SER A 123 8.28 3.45 -14.88
C SER A 123 8.75 3.63 -16.32
N ARG A 124 10.05 3.87 -16.51
CA ARG A 124 10.70 4.05 -17.82
C ARG A 124 11.58 2.87 -18.23
N GLN A 125 11.67 1.81 -17.42
CA GLN A 125 12.40 0.59 -17.78
C GLN A 125 11.55 -0.33 -18.68
N PRO A 126 12.15 -1.09 -19.62
CA PRO A 126 11.40 -1.98 -20.51
C PRO A 126 10.52 -3.00 -19.76
N ASN A 127 9.21 -2.93 -19.97
CA ASN A 127 8.20 -3.74 -19.25
C ASN A 127 8.14 -3.49 -17.73
N GLY A 128 8.62 -2.33 -17.23
CA GLY A 128 8.52 -1.95 -15.81
C GLY A 128 7.08 -1.63 -15.36
N ILE A 129 6.21 -1.24 -16.30
CA ILE A 129 4.78 -0.96 -16.12
C ILE A 129 4.00 -1.66 -17.23
N PHE A 130 2.89 -2.32 -16.89
CA PHE A 130 2.06 -3.12 -17.79
C PHE A 130 1.54 -2.34 -19.00
N ASP A 131 1.03 -1.11 -18.77
CA ASP A 131 0.48 -0.24 -19.81
C ASP A 131 1.47 0.81 -20.34
N ASN A 132 2.70 0.84 -19.80
CA ASN A 132 3.77 1.82 -20.10
C ASN A 132 3.43 3.28 -19.69
N THR A 133 2.51 3.51 -18.75
CA THR A 133 2.25 4.84 -18.17
C THR A 133 3.27 5.22 -17.09
N THR A 134 3.35 6.52 -16.76
CA THR A 134 4.29 7.07 -15.77
C THR A 134 3.57 7.84 -14.66
N GLY A 135 4.20 7.94 -13.48
CA GLY A 135 3.75 8.76 -12.35
C GLY A 135 3.97 10.27 -12.55
N ASP A 136 3.99 10.76 -13.80
CA ASP A 136 4.32 12.15 -14.12
C ASP A 136 3.16 13.11 -13.83
N VAL A 137 1.95 12.69 -14.23
CA VAL A 137 0.71 13.49 -14.18
C VAL A 137 -0.39 12.77 -13.39
N VAL A 138 -0.62 11.48 -13.65
CA VAL A 138 -1.65 10.63 -13.01
C VAL A 138 -3.03 11.31 -12.93
N ASP A 139 -3.73 11.28 -11.80
CA ASP A 139 -4.94 12.10 -11.60
C ASP A 139 -4.65 13.58 -11.28
N LEU A 140 -3.39 13.93 -10.96
CA LEU A 140 -2.89 15.26 -10.61
C LEU A 140 -3.43 15.85 -9.29
N HIS A 141 -3.59 15.01 -8.27
CA HIS A 141 -4.00 15.42 -6.91
C HIS A 141 -3.14 16.57 -6.35
N TYR A 142 -1.85 16.70 -6.73
CA TYR A 142 -0.98 17.78 -6.28
C TYR A 142 -1.56 19.19 -6.53
N PHE A 143 -2.29 19.38 -7.64
CA PHE A 143 -2.99 20.63 -7.95
C PHE A 143 -4.52 20.53 -7.84
N LEU A 144 -5.07 19.34 -7.55
CA LEU A 144 -6.52 19.07 -7.49
C LEU A 144 -7.04 18.64 -6.11
N TYR A 145 -6.17 18.45 -5.09
CA TYR A 145 -6.59 17.98 -3.77
C TYR A 145 -7.69 18.84 -3.13
N LYS A 146 -7.73 20.14 -3.40
CA LYS A 146 -8.78 21.03 -2.88
C LYS A 146 -10.16 20.74 -3.46
N GLU A 147 -10.23 20.13 -4.63
CA GLU A 147 -11.44 19.54 -5.20
C GLU A 147 -11.72 18.17 -4.57
N ASP A 148 -10.76 17.26 -4.57
CA ASP A 148 -10.94 15.89 -4.06
C ASP A 148 -11.35 15.83 -2.58
N VAL A 149 -10.79 16.71 -1.75
CA VAL A 149 -11.18 16.89 -0.34
C VAL A 149 -12.65 17.28 -0.20
N GLN A 150 -13.12 18.25 -0.99
CA GLN A 150 -14.54 18.60 -0.98
C GLN A 150 -15.41 17.47 -1.53
N ARG A 151 -14.89 16.66 -2.47
CA ARG A 151 -15.62 15.54 -3.05
C ARG A 151 -15.82 14.39 -2.08
N ILE A 152 -14.84 14.05 -1.25
CA ILE A 152 -15.06 13.06 -0.18
C ILE A 152 -15.91 13.66 0.94
N ALA A 153 -15.59 14.88 1.41
CA ALA A 153 -16.41 15.58 2.41
C ALA A 153 -17.91 15.69 2.03
N ALA A 154 -18.22 15.75 0.73
CA ALA A 154 -19.58 15.78 0.22
C ALA A 154 -20.31 14.43 0.23
N LEU A 155 -19.64 13.27 0.29
CA LEU A 155 -20.25 11.92 0.27
C LEU A 155 -21.13 11.60 1.49
N GLY A 156 -21.34 12.56 2.39
CA GLY A 156 -21.67 12.28 3.78
C GLY A 156 -20.50 11.63 4.52
N VAL A 157 -19.33 11.50 3.87
CA VAL A 157 -18.09 11.02 4.46
C VAL A 157 -17.48 12.21 5.20
N THR A 158 -17.74 12.25 6.50
CA THR A 158 -17.49 13.34 7.44
C THR A 158 -16.02 13.73 7.60
N ALA A 159 -15.09 13.09 6.87
CA ALA A 159 -13.70 13.50 6.79
C ALA A 159 -12.92 12.94 5.56
N HIS A 160 -11.60 13.21 5.50
CA HIS A 160 -10.56 12.81 4.51
C HIS A 160 -9.20 13.17 5.21
N SER A 161 -8.00 12.78 4.75
CA SER A 161 -6.78 12.87 5.59
C SER A 161 -6.30 14.30 5.96
N PHE A 162 -6.12 14.95 7.14
CA PHE A 162 -5.29 15.01 9.91
C PHE A 162 -5.92 15.93 11.11
N SER A 163 -6.81 15.42 11.99
CA SER A 163 -7.64 16.23 12.93
C SER A 163 -8.08 15.47 14.21
N LEU A 164 -9.26 15.80 14.75
CA LEU A 164 -10.05 15.10 15.78
C LEU A 164 -11.55 15.50 15.67
N THR A 165 -12.42 14.53 15.41
CA THR A 165 -13.90 14.55 15.57
C THR A 165 -14.71 15.61 14.80
N PHE A 166 -15.72 15.26 13.99
CA PHE A 166 -16.31 13.94 13.73
C PHE A 166 -15.47 13.12 12.71
N SER A 167 -15.99 12.05 12.11
CA SER A 167 -15.30 10.74 12.20
C SER A 167 -15.14 9.93 10.90
N GLU A 168 -14.26 10.34 9.97
CA GLU A 168 -14.01 9.58 8.70
C GLU A 168 -12.68 9.90 7.96
N GLN A 169 -11.53 9.26 8.23
CA GLN A 169 -10.25 9.74 7.70
C GLN A 169 -10.03 9.53 6.18
N CYS A 170 -8.90 10.01 5.70
CA CYS A 170 -8.16 9.22 4.71
C CYS A 170 -6.68 9.08 5.12
N SER A 171 -5.87 8.38 4.31
CA SER A 171 -4.40 8.40 4.40
C SER A 171 -3.80 9.41 3.42
N VAL A 172 -2.81 10.20 3.86
CA VAL A 172 -1.90 10.96 2.99
C VAL A 172 -0.50 10.42 3.18
N ALA A 173 0.10 9.87 2.14
CA ALA A 173 1.54 9.66 2.13
C ALA A 173 2.25 11.01 1.87
N ILE A 174 3.31 11.28 2.62
CA ILE A 174 4.18 12.43 2.41
C ILE A 174 5.35 11.94 1.57
N SER A 175 5.57 12.49 0.37
CA SER A 175 6.71 12.04 -0.43
C SER A 175 8.03 12.57 0.14
N TRP A 176 8.95 11.65 0.45
CA TRP A 176 10.26 11.97 1.01
C TRP A 176 11.03 12.90 0.07
N ALA A 177 11.02 12.61 -1.24
CA ALA A 177 11.72 13.40 -2.25
C ALA A 177 11.10 14.80 -2.51
N ARG A 178 9.91 15.12 -1.97
CA ARG A 178 9.40 16.50 -1.92
C ARG A 178 9.93 17.29 -0.73
N ILE A 179 10.33 16.64 0.37
CA ILE A 179 10.88 17.29 1.57
C ILE A 179 12.42 17.39 1.51
N TYR A 180 13.07 16.31 1.09
CA TYR A 180 14.52 16.23 0.84
C TYR A 180 14.74 15.71 -0.58
N PRO A 181 15.03 16.57 -1.58
CA PRO A 181 15.16 16.15 -2.98
C PRO A 181 16.26 15.11 -3.22
N PHE A 182 17.29 15.10 -2.37
CA PHE A 182 18.36 14.09 -2.38
C PHE A 182 18.19 13.01 -1.30
N GLY A 183 17.09 13.03 -0.55
CA GLY A 183 16.78 12.15 0.58
C GLY A 183 17.65 12.31 1.84
N ALA A 184 18.95 12.59 1.66
CA ALA A 184 19.98 12.49 2.70
C ALA A 184 19.86 13.55 3.80
N ALA A 185 20.26 13.19 5.02
CA ALA A 185 20.11 14.02 6.22
C ALA A 185 20.90 15.34 6.18
N ASP A 186 22.02 15.36 5.45
CA ASP A 186 22.89 16.50 5.20
C ASP A 186 22.51 17.32 3.95
N SER A 187 21.50 16.88 3.18
CA SER A 187 21.02 17.58 1.99
C SER A 187 20.02 18.72 2.31
N PRO A 188 19.86 19.71 1.40
CA PRO A 188 18.94 20.82 1.59
C PRO A 188 17.48 20.39 1.70
N ILE A 189 16.75 20.99 2.65
CA ILE A 189 15.29 20.85 2.78
C ILE A 189 14.61 21.69 1.70
N ASN A 190 13.70 21.08 0.94
CA ASN A 190 12.79 21.80 0.07
C ASN A 190 11.61 22.39 0.89
N THR A 191 11.62 23.71 1.06
CA THR A 191 10.56 24.43 1.76
C THR A 191 9.21 24.38 1.01
N ALA A 192 9.21 24.29 -0.32
CA ALA A 192 7.96 24.24 -1.09
C ALA A 192 7.17 22.96 -0.80
N GLY A 193 7.83 21.79 -0.72
CA GLY A 193 7.19 20.55 -0.28
C GLY A 193 6.58 20.64 1.12
N ILE A 194 7.26 21.28 2.08
CA ILE A 194 6.71 21.50 3.43
C ILE A 194 5.47 22.42 3.39
N VAL A 195 5.49 23.47 2.57
CA VAL A 195 4.35 24.39 2.41
C VAL A 195 3.17 23.70 1.70
N HIS A 196 3.44 22.85 0.70
CA HIS A 196 2.43 22.04 0.02
C HIS A 196 1.69 21.14 1.02
N TYR A 197 2.39 20.23 1.72
CA TYR A 197 1.72 19.34 2.68
C TYR A 197 1.12 20.09 3.88
N SER A 198 1.61 21.30 4.19
CA SER A 198 0.95 22.19 5.15
C SER A 198 -0.42 22.65 4.65
N ASP A 199 -0.52 23.22 3.44
CA ASP A 199 -1.80 23.69 2.86
C ASP A 199 -2.76 22.51 2.59
N VAL A 200 -2.23 21.33 2.25
CA VAL A 200 -2.96 20.05 2.25
C VAL A 200 -3.57 19.80 3.65
N ILE A 201 -2.75 19.63 4.69
CA ILE A 201 -3.19 19.32 6.06
C ILE A 201 -4.18 20.37 6.59
N ASP A 202 -3.92 21.65 6.37
CA ASP A 202 -4.73 22.76 6.88
C ASP A 202 -6.07 22.89 6.13
N TYR A 203 -6.09 22.68 4.79
CA TYR A 203 -7.33 22.68 4.00
C TYR A 203 -8.21 21.49 4.33
N HIS A 204 -7.60 20.34 4.61
CA HIS A 204 -8.28 19.17 5.12
C HIS A 204 -8.92 19.47 6.48
N LEU A 205 -8.15 19.91 7.47
CA LEU A 205 -8.67 20.38 8.77
C LEU A 205 -9.87 21.34 8.66
N ALA A 206 -9.86 22.24 7.66
CA ALA A 206 -10.92 23.23 7.43
C ALA A 206 -12.26 22.65 6.95
N HIS A 207 -12.29 21.44 6.36
CA HIS A 207 -13.51 20.81 5.83
C HIS A 207 -14.15 19.82 6.81
N GLY A 208 -13.85 19.92 8.12
CA GLY A 208 -14.24 18.94 9.15
C GLY A 208 -13.41 17.65 9.11
N VAL A 209 -12.45 17.62 8.20
CA VAL A 209 -11.84 16.46 7.60
C VAL A 209 -10.63 16.03 8.48
N GLU A 210 -10.46 14.73 8.76
CA GLU A 210 -9.48 14.14 9.71
C GLU A 210 -8.31 13.42 9.02
N PRO A 211 -7.16 14.10 8.96
CA PRO A 211 -5.44 13.23 8.46
C PRO A 211 -5.00 11.98 9.22
N VAL A 212 -4.21 11.20 8.50
CA VAL A 212 -3.39 10.04 8.88
C VAL A 212 -2.20 10.09 7.92
N ALA A 213 -0.97 10.18 8.45
CA ALA A 213 0.20 10.37 7.60
C ALA A 213 1.03 9.10 7.50
N THR A 214 1.31 8.70 6.26
CA THR A 214 2.32 7.69 5.94
C THR A 214 3.62 8.40 5.59
N LEU A 215 4.69 8.17 6.36
CA LEU A 215 5.99 8.82 6.13
C LEU A 215 6.69 8.32 4.86
N PHE A 216 6.54 7.03 4.56
CA PHE A 216 7.12 6.40 3.39
C PHE A 216 6.14 5.43 2.76
N HIS A 217 5.82 5.65 1.49
CA HIS A 217 4.95 4.79 0.70
C HIS A 217 5.70 4.39 -0.57
N TRP A 218 6.73 3.56 -0.37
CA TRP A 218 7.60 2.95 -1.40
C TRP A 218 8.43 3.94 -2.25
N ASP A 219 8.30 5.25 -1.99
CA ASP A 219 8.83 6.36 -2.78
C ASP A 219 10.30 6.70 -2.48
N THR A 220 11.16 5.68 -2.51
CA THR A 220 12.61 5.78 -2.23
C THR A 220 13.27 6.88 -3.08
N PRO A 221 13.88 7.93 -2.49
CA PRO A 221 14.59 8.96 -3.25
C PRO A 221 15.72 8.34 -4.09
N LEU A 222 15.74 8.62 -5.39
CA LEU A 222 16.66 8.03 -6.37
C LEU A 222 18.12 8.26 -5.98
N ALA A 223 18.41 9.41 -5.38
CA ALA A 223 19.70 9.78 -4.84
C ALA A 223 20.24 8.76 -3.82
N LEU A 224 19.40 8.34 -2.86
CA LEU A 224 19.81 7.37 -1.82
C LEU A 224 20.04 5.97 -2.41
N GLN A 225 19.29 5.61 -3.45
CA GLN A 225 19.59 4.41 -4.21
C GLN A 225 20.93 4.54 -4.94
N ALA A 226 21.16 5.63 -5.68
CA ALA A 226 22.39 5.87 -6.43
C ALA A 226 23.65 5.99 -5.55
N TYR A 227 23.54 6.52 -4.34
CA TYR A 227 24.67 6.68 -3.42
C TYR A 227 25.07 5.37 -2.74
N TYR A 228 24.11 4.56 -2.25
CA TYR A 228 24.42 3.38 -1.44
C TYR A 228 23.44 2.19 -1.55
N GLY A 229 22.43 2.23 -2.43
CA GLY A 229 21.45 1.15 -2.60
C GLY A 229 20.23 1.24 -1.67
N GLY A 230 19.88 2.45 -1.21
CA GLY A 230 18.66 2.72 -0.45
C GLY A 230 18.51 1.82 0.78
N PHE A 231 17.33 1.21 0.95
CA PHE A 231 17.03 0.37 2.11
C PHE A 231 17.88 -0.92 2.23
N THR A 232 18.64 -1.29 1.20
CA THR A 232 19.59 -2.42 1.30
C THR A 232 20.93 -2.04 1.97
N SER A 233 21.15 -0.76 2.30
CA SER A 233 22.28 -0.27 3.10
C SER A 233 21.83 0.28 4.46
N PRO A 234 22.61 0.09 5.55
CA PRO A 234 22.30 0.65 6.86
C PRO A 234 22.43 2.18 6.94
N GLU A 235 23.00 2.86 5.94
CA GLU A 235 23.05 4.34 5.90
C GLU A 235 21.65 4.97 5.91
N ILE A 236 20.67 4.32 5.27
CA ILE A 236 19.26 4.76 5.15
C ILE A 236 18.61 5.11 6.49
N ILE A 237 19.06 4.47 7.57
CA ILE A 237 18.48 4.59 8.91
C ILE A 237 18.69 6.01 9.46
N GLY A 238 19.85 6.61 9.20
CA GLY A 238 20.14 8.00 9.59
C GLY A 238 19.29 8.99 8.81
N ASP A 239 19.21 8.80 7.49
CA ASP A 239 18.49 9.67 6.58
C ASP A 239 16.98 9.65 6.84
N PHE A 240 16.37 8.47 6.94
CA PHE A 240 14.94 8.32 7.24
C PHE A 240 14.56 8.91 8.61
N VAL A 241 15.36 8.66 9.65
CA VAL A 241 15.09 9.18 11.00
C VAL A 241 15.26 10.70 11.07
N ASN A 242 16.11 11.29 10.22
CA ASN A 242 16.20 12.74 10.08
C ASN A 242 14.99 13.33 9.35
N TYR A 243 14.58 12.72 8.24
CA TYR A 243 13.38 13.07 7.49
C TYR A 243 12.11 13.01 8.38
N ALA A 244 11.92 11.90 9.11
CA ALA A 244 10.82 11.74 10.06
C ALA A 244 10.79 12.85 11.13
N LYS A 245 11.94 13.22 11.71
CA LYS A 245 12.04 14.36 12.67
C LYS A 245 11.62 15.68 12.04
N THR A 246 12.01 15.94 10.79
CA THR A 246 11.62 17.16 10.06
C THR A 246 10.11 17.20 9.82
N VAL A 247 9.51 16.08 9.40
CA VAL A 247 8.05 15.93 9.23
C VAL A 247 7.32 16.12 10.57
N PHE A 248 7.72 15.42 11.63
CA PHE A 248 7.14 15.56 12.98
C PHE A 248 7.21 17.01 13.48
N LYS A 249 8.33 17.70 13.24
CA LYS A 249 8.51 19.10 13.64
C LYS A 249 7.64 20.07 12.82
N ALA A 250 7.46 19.82 11.52
CA ALA A 250 6.72 20.71 10.62
C ALA A 250 5.20 20.74 10.85
N TYR A 251 4.60 19.58 11.18
CA TYR A 251 3.13 19.47 11.29
C TYR A 251 2.63 19.32 12.75
N ASN A 252 3.52 19.43 13.74
CA ASN A 252 3.14 19.23 15.16
C ASN A 252 1.99 20.14 15.62
N GLY A 253 1.13 19.61 16.50
CA GLY A 253 0.05 20.33 17.18
C GLY A 253 -1.16 20.72 16.30
N ARG A 254 -1.01 20.75 14.97
CA ARG A 254 -2.11 20.87 14.00
C ARG A 254 -2.79 19.52 13.82
N VAL A 255 -1.94 18.51 13.65
CA VAL A 255 -2.25 17.11 13.83
C VAL A 255 -2.57 16.85 15.31
N LYS A 256 -3.81 16.48 15.62
CA LYS A 256 -4.29 16.29 17.01
C LYS A 256 -4.25 14.83 17.44
N THR A 257 -4.62 13.91 16.55
CA THR A 257 -4.21 12.51 16.61
C THR A 257 -3.15 12.29 15.54
N TRP A 258 -1.87 12.30 15.91
CA TRP A 258 -0.81 11.83 15.00
C TRP A 258 -0.90 10.30 14.86
N PHE A 259 -1.86 9.79 14.10
CA PHE A 259 -1.77 8.47 13.48
C PHE A 259 -0.66 8.49 12.42
N VAL A 260 0.52 8.02 12.79
CA VAL A 260 1.67 7.93 11.88
C VAL A 260 1.88 6.49 11.49
N TYR A 261 1.86 6.22 10.18
CA TYR A 261 2.49 5.04 9.62
C TYR A 261 3.92 5.40 9.22
N THR A 262 4.93 4.77 9.83
CA THR A 262 6.31 4.98 9.37
C THR A 262 6.52 4.43 7.97
N PHE A 263 5.86 3.31 7.66
CA PHE A 263 6.01 2.56 6.42
C PHE A 263 4.68 1.97 5.97
N ASN A 264 4.46 1.99 4.65
CA ASN A 264 3.47 1.19 3.95
C ASN A 264 4.00 -0.22 3.69
N GLU A 265 3.20 -1.26 3.93
CA GLU A 265 3.39 -2.65 3.47
C GLU A 265 4.88 -3.06 3.32
N PRO A 266 5.65 -3.08 4.43
CA PRO A 266 7.10 -3.11 4.36
C PRO A 266 7.64 -4.46 3.88
N ARG A 267 6.82 -5.52 3.85
CA ARG A 267 7.20 -6.83 3.32
C ARG A 267 7.12 -6.84 1.79
N ASP A 268 6.01 -6.38 1.19
CA ASP A 268 5.93 -6.21 -0.27
C ASP A 268 6.97 -5.19 -0.80
N TYR A 269 7.23 -4.10 -0.07
CA TYR A 269 8.33 -3.18 -0.41
C TYR A 269 9.70 -3.88 -0.45
N CYS A 270 10.02 -4.69 0.55
CA CYS A 270 11.31 -5.36 0.61
C CYS A 270 11.44 -6.51 -0.42
N ASP A 271 10.37 -7.23 -0.72
CA ASP A 271 10.32 -8.25 -1.78
C ASP A 271 10.47 -7.61 -3.19
N GLN A 272 9.91 -6.41 -3.41
CA GLN A 272 10.05 -5.64 -4.65
C GLN A 272 11.52 -5.37 -5.00
N LEU A 273 12.39 -5.09 -4.03
CA LEU A 273 13.82 -4.81 -4.26
C LEU A 273 14.57 -6.02 -4.84
N ALA A 274 14.09 -7.25 -4.62
CA ALA A 274 14.65 -8.46 -5.22
C ALA A 274 14.29 -8.63 -6.71
N SER A 275 13.26 -7.92 -7.18
CA SER A 275 12.62 -8.09 -8.49
C SER A 275 13.14 -7.10 -9.54
N TYR A 276 12.89 -7.39 -10.82
CA TYR A 276 13.16 -6.44 -11.90
C TYR A 276 12.20 -5.24 -11.84
N PRO A 277 12.64 -3.99 -12.12
CA PRO A 277 14.01 -3.57 -12.42
C PRO A 277 14.84 -3.18 -11.18
N PHE A 278 14.22 -3.12 -10.00
CA PHE A 278 14.84 -2.65 -8.75
C PHE A 278 16.12 -3.40 -8.36
N ASN A 279 16.20 -4.70 -8.68
CA ASN A 279 17.36 -5.55 -8.43
C ASN A 279 18.66 -5.10 -9.15
N ALA A 280 18.57 -4.23 -10.16
CA ALA A 280 19.73 -3.59 -10.76
C ALA A 280 20.39 -2.53 -9.85
N THR A 281 19.76 -2.19 -8.71
CA THR A 281 20.13 -1.04 -7.87
C THR A 281 20.51 -1.41 -6.43
N LEU A 282 20.77 -2.70 -6.16
CA LEU A 282 21.11 -3.22 -4.83
C LEU A 282 22.47 -2.71 -4.32
N ALA A 283 22.58 -2.56 -3.00
CA ALA A 283 23.82 -2.15 -2.34
C ALA A 283 24.99 -3.14 -2.61
N PRO A 284 26.24 -2.67 -2.69
CA PRO A 284 27.40 -3.53 -2.93
C PRO A 284 27.50 -4.70 -1.94
N GLY A 285 27.42 -5.93 -2.44
CA GLY A 285 27.44 -7.16 -1.64
C GLY A 285 26.05 -7.76 -1.34
N VAL A 286 24.97 -7.05 -1.64
CA VAL A 286 23.59 -7.55 -1.57
C VAL A 286 23.19 -8.16 -2.92
N ASN A 287 22.34 -9.20 -2.90
CA ASN A 287 21.78 -9.86 -4.08
C ASN A 287 20.28 -10.10 -3.88
N SER A 288 19.52 -10.45 -4.93
CA SER A 288 18.07 -10.64 -4.85
C SER A 288 17.61 -11.59 -3.75
N SER A 289 18.39 -12.63 -3.40
CA SER A 289 18.01 -13.60 -2.37
C SER A 289 18.24 -13.10 -0.94
N THR A 290 19.08 -12.07 -0.75
CA THR A 290 19.33 -11.44 0.57
C THR A 290 18.68 -10.06 0.70
N ALA A 291 18.35 -9.39 -0.41
CA ALA A 291 17.80 -8.04 -0.44
C ALA A 291 16.55 -7.84 0.44
N PRO A 292 15.53 -8.71 0.45
CA PRO A 292 14.32 -8.48 1.24
C PRO A 292 14.59 -8.49 2.75
N TYR A 293 15.49 -9.36 3.21
CA TYR A 293 15.82 -9.51 4.62
C TYR A 293 16.80 -8.44 5.12
N GLN A 294 17.74 -8.01 4.29
CA GLN A 294 18.59 -6.85 4.58
C GLN A 294 17.76 -5.55 4.61
N CYS A 295 16.82 -5.40 3.68
CA CYS A 295 15.81 -4.34 3.69
C CYS A 295 14.99 -4.37 4.97
N ALA A 296 14.39 -5.51 5.34
CA ALA A 296 13.58 -5.66 6.55
C ALA A 296 14.34 -5.30 7.83
N TYR A 297 15.61 -5.73 7.93
CA TYR A 297 16.49 -5.39 9.06
C TYR A 297 16.73 -3.88 9.19
N ASN A 298 17.06 -3.21 8.09
CA ASN A 298 17.29 -1.75 8.09
C ASN A 298 15.99 -0.97 8.31
N LEU A 299 14.89 -1.40 7.70
CA LEU A 299 13.58 -0.76 7.76
C LEU A 299 12.95 -0.87 9.16
N LEU A 300 13.05 -2.03 9.83
CA LEU A 300 12.66 -2.18 11.24
C LEU A 300 13.46 -1.25 12.17
N LYS A 301 14.77 -1.11 11.95
CA LYS A 301 15.61 -0.18 12.72
C LYS A 301 15.29 1.28 12.43
N ALA A 302 14.92 1.61 11.20
CA ALA A 302 14.42 2.93 10.82
C ALA A 302 13.04 3.24 11.47
N HIS A 303 12.15 2.25 11.58
CA HIS A 303 10.88 2.35 12.30
C HIS A 303 11.11 2.65 13.78
N ALA A 304 11.88 1.81 14.49
CA ALA A 304 12.21 2.03 15.90
C ALA A 304 12.92 3.38 16.13
N GLY A 305 13.80 3.80 15.23
CA GLY A 305 14.46 5.12 15.27
C GLY A 305 13.48 6.30 15.12
N ALA A 306 12.50 6.20 14.23
CA ALA A 306 11.46 7.20 14.03
C ALA A 306 10.48 7.25 15.22
N VAL A 307 10.07 6.09 15.74
CA VAL A 307 9.22 5.97 16.94
C VAL A 307 9.91 6.57 18.17
N LYS A 308 11.20 6.27 18.38
CA LYS A 308 12.02 6.90 19.41
C LYS A 308 12.05 8.41 19.27
N ALA A 309 12.19 8.94 18.05
CA ALA A 309 12.17 10.37 17.80
C ALA A 309 10.79 10.99 18.11
N PHE A 310 9.71 10.37 17.65
CA PHE A 310 8.32 10.77 17.90
C PHE A 310 8.02 10.87 19.41
N ARG A 311 8.32 9.80 20.16
CA ARG A 311 8.14 9.73 21.62
C ARG A 311 9.06 10.74 22.35
N ALA A 312 10.33 10.86 21.96
CA ALA A 312 11.27 11.81 22.59
C ALA A 312 10.97 13.29 22.29
N MET A 313 10.27 13.59 21.18
CA MET A 313 9.79 14.93 20.83
C MET A 313 8.46 15.30 21.54
N ASN A 314 7.91 14.40 22.37
CA ASN A 314 6.62 14.54 23.05
C ASN A 314 5.46 14.88 22.08
N ILE A 315 5.43 14.21 20.93
CA ILE A 315 4.37 14.39 19.93
C ILE A 315 3.07 13.73 20.40
N SER A 316 1.93 14.40 20.18
CA SER A 316 0.60 13.92 20.59
C SER A 316 -0.03 13.03 19.53
N GLY A 317 0.06 11.71 19.70
CA GLY A 317 -0.64 10.73 18.86
C GLY A 317 -0.17 9.31 19.11
N GLU A 318 -0.31 8.47 18.08
CA GLU A 318 -0.08 7.03 18.11
C GLU A 318 0.65 6.61 16.82
N ILE A 319 1.81 5.95 16.94
CA ILE A 319 2.67 5.61 15.80
C ILE A 319 2.71 4.09 15.58
N ALA A 320 2.70 3.66 14.32
CA ALA A 320 2.71 2.27 13.88
C ALA A 320 3.34 2.13 12.48
N PHE A 321 3.14 0.97 11.85
CA PHE A 321 3.35 0.72 10.42
C PHE A 321 2.18 -0.11 9.88
N LYS A 322 1.89 -0.04 8.58
CA LYS A 322 0.84 -0.84 7.94
C LYS A 322 1.42 -2.22 7.59
N SER A 323 0.76 -3.30 8.00
CA SER A 323 1.12 -4.67 7.58
C SER A 323 0.29 -5.05 6.36
N ASP A 324 0.88 -5.84 5.46
CA ASP A 324 0.22 -6.42 4.29
C ASP A 324 -0.29 -7.86 4.53
N ASN A 325 -0.82 -8.46 3.46
CA ASN A 325 -1.01 -9.92 3.30
C ASN A 325 -2.02 -10.55 4.28
N TYR A 326 -1.93 -11.88 4.48
CA TYR A 326 -2.91 -12.68 5.18
C TYR A 326 -2.26 -13.91 5.85
N ILE A 327 -2.96 -14.48 6.84
CA ILE A 327 -2.56 -15.75 7.48
C ILE A 327 -2.94 -16.93 6.59
N GLY A 328 -4.14 -16.91 6.03
CA GLY A 328 -4.67 -17.99 5.19
C GLY A 328 -5.34 -19.12 5.97
N THR A 329 -5.88 -20.07 5.23
CA THR A 329 -6.51 -21.29 5.74
C THR A 329 -5.86 -22.53 5.13
N PRO A 330 -5.78 -23.68 5.85
CA PRO A 330 -5.23 -24.90 5.28
C PRO A 330 -6.05 -25.33 4.06
N TRP A 331 -5.40 -25.58 2.93
CA TRP A 331 -6.07 -25.96 1.68
C TRP A 331 -6.87 -27.24 1.84
N ARG A 332 -6.24 -28.30 2.37
CA ARG A 332 -6.92 -29.54 2.78
C ARG A 332 -7.22 -29.44 4.28
N SER A 333 -8.49 -29.37 4.64
CA SER A 333 -8.97 -29.13 6.02
C SER A 333 -8.44 -30.12 7.09
N ASN A 334 -8.03 -31.33 6.70
CA ASN A 334 -7.46 -32.36 7.58
C ASN A 334 -5.94 -32.56 7.41
N SER A 335 -5.22 -31.63 6.77
CA SER A 335 -3.77 -31.72 6.55
C SER A 335 -2.98 -30.94 7.59
N SER A 336 -2.14 -31.66 8.36
CA SER A 336 -1.16 -31.03 9.27
C SER A 336 -0.09 -30.25 8.50
N GLU A 337 0.31 -30.72 7.32
CA GLU A 337 1.28 -30.05 6.46
C GLU A 337 0.74 -28.69 5.98
N ASP A 338 -0.53 -28.62 5.56
CA ASP A 338 -1.12 -27.35 5.11
C ASP A 338 -1.29 -26.37 6.28
N ALA A 339 -1.56 -26.86 7.49
CA ALA A 339 -1.58 -26.03 8.69
C ALA A 339 -0.18 -25.50 9.07
N LEU A 340 0.88 -26.30 8.89
CA LEU A 340 2.26 -25.81 9.01
C LEU A 340 2.59 -24.80 7.90
N GLY A 341 2.10 -25.02 6.68
CA GLY A 341 2.19 -24.07 5.56
C GLY A 341 1.54 -22.72 5.87
N VAL A 342 0.39 -22.70 6.56
CA VAL A 342 -0.28 -21.49 7.07
C VAL A 342 0.58 -20.75 8.09
N GLU A 343 1.17 -21.44 9.09
CA GLU A 343 2.02 -20.75 10.07
C GLU A 343 3.33 -20.24 9.44
N ARG A 344 3.89 -20.95 8.45
CA ARG A 344 5.04 -20.44 7.66
C ARG A 344 4.63 -19.21 6.85
N HIS A 345 3.48 -19.22 6.18
CA HIS A 345 2.93 -18.06 5.46
C HIS A 345 2.82 -16.84 6.39
N ALA A 346 2.12 -17.00 7.51
CA ALA A 346 1.94 -15.95 8.51
C ALA A 346 3.28 -15.44 9.08
N ALA A 347 4.24 -16.32 9.34
CA ALA A 347 5.55 -15.95 9.88
C ALA A 347 6.43 -15.18 8.87
N PHE A 348 6.43 -15.55 7.59
CA PHE A 348 7.25 -14.89 6.56
C PHE A 348 6.61 -13.62 5.99
N GLN A 349 5.28 -13.59 5.82
CA GLN A 349 4.59 -12.46 5.18
C GLN A 349 4.25 -11.35 6.18
N ILE A 350 3.88 -11.69 7.42
CA ILE A 350 3.44 -10.70 8.44
C ILE A 350 4.41 -10.70 9.63
N GLY A 351 4.72 -11.88 10.16
CA GLY A 351 5.57 -12.07 11.34
C GLY A 351 7.00 -11.53 11.19
N LEU A 352 7.52 -11.42 9.96
CA LEU A 352 8.81 -10.79 9.66
C LEU A 352 8.93 -9.40 10.29
N PHE A 353 7.87 -8.59 10.22
CA PHE A 353 7.81 -7.27 10.85
C PHE A 353 7.02 -7.28 12.16
N ALA A 354 5.95 -8.07 12.24
CA ALA A 354 5.02 -8.05 13.36
C ALA A 354 5.57 -8.73 14.64
N ASN A 355 6.38 -9.79 14.56
CA ASN A 355 6.98 -10.40 15.74
C ASN A 355 7.98 -9.47 16.44
N PRO A 356 8.97 -8.88 15.74
CA PRO A 356 9.89 -7.91 16.35
C PRO A 356 9.18 -6.74 17.05
N VAL A 357 8.10 -6.21 16.47
CA VAL A 357 7.44 -5.01 17.03
C VAL A 357 6.42 -5.34 18.12
N TYR A 358 5.55 -6.33 17.93
CA TYR A 358 4.38 -6.54 18.82
C TYR A 358 4.54 -7.63 19.88
N THR A 359 5.48 -8.58 19.74
CA THR A 359 5.55 -9.75 20.66
C THR A 359 6.93 -10.13 21.19
N THR A 360 7.98 -10.17 20.36
CA THR A 360 9.25 -10.82 20.74
C THR A 360 10.48 -9.91 20.76
N GLY A 361 10.46 -8.74 20.11
CA GLY A 361 11.68 -7.94 19.89
C GLY A 361 12.64 -8.54 18.85
N ASP A 362 12.41 -9.78 18.42
CA ASP A 362 13.29 -10.57 17.58
C ASP A 362 12.46 -11.28 16.50
N TRP A 363 13.12 -11.76 15.44
CA TRP A 363 12.48 -12.48 14.34
C TRP A 363 11.70 -13.72 14.82
N PRO A 364 10.66 -14.17 14.08
CA PRO A 364 10.02 -15.47 14.33
C PRO A 364 11.04 -16.62 14.31
N ASP A 365 10.85 -17.63 15.17
CA ASP A 365 11.77 -18.78 15.24
C ASP A 365 11.81 -19.56 13.92
N ILE A 366 10.66 -19.77 13.27
CA ILE A 366 10.54 -20.34 11.91
C ILE A 366 11.50 -19.68 10.90
N LEU A 367 11.67 -18.35 10.97
CA LEU A 367 12.57 -17.61 10.08
C LEU A 367 14.04 -17.78 10.49
N LYS A 368 14.35 -17.79 11.80
CA LYS A 368 15.72 -18.01 12.30
C LYS A 368 16.21 -19.44 12.06
N ASP A 369 15.32 -20.42 12.07
CA ASP A 369 15.62 -21.83 11.83
C ASP A 369 15.77 -22.13 10.32
N THR A 370 15.04 -21.40 9.47
CA THR A 370 15.12 -21.54 7.99
C THR A 370 16.28 -20.72 7.39
N LEU A 371 16.52 -19.49 7.87
CA LEU A 371 17.44 -18.53 7.25
C LEU A 371 18.75 -18.36 8.05
N PRO A 372 19.93 -18.61 7.44
CA PRO A 372 21.20 -18.30 8.08
C PRO A 372 21.40 -16.79 8.25
N ALA A 373 22.34 -16.39 9.11
CA ALA A 373 22.55 -14.99 9.49
C ALA A 373 23.05 -14.08 8.34
N GLU A 374 23.55 -14.66 7.25
CA GLU A 374 23.91 -13.98 6.00
C GLU A 374 22.68 -13.45 5.25
N TYR A 375 21.58 -14.21 5.28
CA TYR A 375 20.30 -13.81 4.70
C TYR A 375 19.58 -12.89 5.67
N LEU A 376 19.39 -13.33 6.92
CA LEU A 376 18.59 -12.65 7.94
C LEU A 376 19.49 -12.18 9.10
N PRO A 377 19.99 -10.93 9.10
CA PRO A 377 20.87 -10.43 10.16
C PRO A 377 20.21 -10.53 11.54
N ARG A 378 20.96 -10.95 12.55
CA ARG A 378 20.41 -11.15 13.91
C ARG A 378 20.55 -9.86 14.72
N PHE A 379 19.45 -9.38 15.29
CA PHE A 379 19.43 -8.18 16.14
C PHE A 379 20.29 -8.36 17.40
N THR A 380 20.98 -7.28 17.80
CA THR A 380 21.58 -7.15 19.14
C THR A 380 20.51 -6.94 20.21
N ASP A 381 20.83 -7.22 21.49
CA ASP A 381 19.86 -7.07 22.59
C ASP A 381 19.30 -5.65 22.73
N GLN A 382 20.10 -4.62 22.37
CA GLN A 382 19.61 -3.24 22.33
C GLN A 382 18.60 -3.04 21.20
N GLU A 383 18.87 -3.55 19.99
CA GLU A 383 17.92 -3.46 18.87
C GLU A 383 16.62 -4.22 19.18
N LYS A 384 16.70 -5.38 19.87
CA LYS A 384 15.51 -6.11 20.33
C LYS A 384 14.68 -5.29 21.33
N SER A 385 15.35 -4.64 22.28
CA SER A 385 14.72 -3.73 23.24
C SER A 385 14.20 -2.44 22.60
N ASP A 386 14.69 -2.07 21.43
CA ASP A 386 14.27 -0.89 20.68
C ASP A 386 13.04 -1.17 19.80
N LEU A 387 12.88 -2.42 19.34
CA LEU A 387 11.79 -2.89 18.49
C LEU A 387 10.55 -3.28 19.31
N LEU A 388 10.71 -3.97 20.43
CA LEU A 388 9.58 -4.45 21.22
C LEU A 388 8.74 -3.29 21.78
N GLY A 389 7.48 -3.20 21.36
CA GLY A 389 6.59 -2.10 21.73
C GLY A 389 6.87 -0.79 20.97
N SER A 390 7.51 -0.85 19.79
CA SER A 390 7.72 0.31 18.92
C SER A 390 6.48 0.76 18.11
N ALA A 391 5.35 0.05 18.21
CA ALA A 391 4.06 0.52 17.71
C ALA A 391 3.02 0.63 18.83
N ASP A 392 2.13 1.61 18.74
CA ASP A 392 1.06 1.88 19.71
C ASP A 392 -0.25 1.11 19.39
N PHE A 393 -0.40 0.64 18.15
CA PHE A 393 -1.54 -0.13 17.63
C PHE A 393 -1.14 -1.01 16.43
N PHE A 394 -1.98 -1.98 16.06
CA PHE A 394 -1.77 -2.80 14.85
C PHE A 394 -2.54 -2.23 13.65
N ALA A 395 -1.95 -2.29 12.45
CA ALA A 395 -2.62 -1.90 11.21
C ALA A 395 -2.41 -2.97 10.12
N ILE A 396 -3.46 -3.24 9.35
CA ILE A 396 -3.50 -4.28 8.32
C ILE A 396 -4.19 -3.78 7.05
N ASP A 397 -3.58 -4.06 5.90
CA ASP A 397 -4.10 -3.81 4.56
C ASP A 397 -4.80 -5.08 4.07
N ALA A 398 -6.05 -5.23 4.51
CA ALA A 398 -6.80 -6.49 4.49
C ALA A 398 -7.58 -6.69 3.18
N TYR A 399 -6.85 -6.84 2.08
CA TYR A 399 -7.41 -7.02 0.73
C TYR A 399 -8.05 -8.40 0.46
N ARG A 400 -7.52 -9.48 1.08
CA ARG A 400 -7.94 -10.86 0.78
C ARG A 400 -7.44 -11.84 1.85
N SER A 401 -7.95 -13.07 1.83
CA SER A 401 -7.27 -14.22 2.41
C SER A 401 -7.58 -15.49 1.61
N LEU A 402 -6.54 -16.21 1.20
CA LEU A 402 -6.63 -17.44 0.40
C LEU A 402 -6.39 -18.71 1.22
N TRP A 403 -6.61 -19.87 0.60
CA TRP A 403 -6.04 -21.12 1.08
C TRP A 403 -4.52 -21.15 0.90
N VAL A 404 -3.85 -21.95 1.72
CA VAL A 404 -2.42 -22.23 1.66
C VAL A 404 -2.23 -23.75 1.70
N LYS A 405 -1.45 -24.30 0.77
CA LYS A 405 -0.98 -25.69 0.82
C LYS A 405 0.51 -25.77 1.15
N ALA A 406 0.92 -26.90 1.71
CA ALA A 406 2.33 -27.29 1.72
C ALA A 406 2.82 -27.69 0.32
N PRO A 407 4.15 -27.69 0.08
CA PRO A 407 4.75 -28.29 -1.11
C PRO A 407 4.43 -29.78 -1.21
N ASP A 408 4.31 -30.33 -2.43
CA ASP A 408 3.93 -31.73 -2.65
C ASP A 408 5.02 -32.71 -2.20
N GLU A 409 6.28 -32.28 -2.14
CA GLU A 409 7.42 -33.01 -1.58
C GLU A 409 7.58 -32.87 -0.06
N GLY A 410 6.76 -32.05 0.59
CA GLY A 410 6.77 -31.80 2.04
C GLY A 410 7.66 -30.63 2.49
N ILE A 411 7.31 -30.01 3.62
CA ILE A 411 7.95 -28.78 4.10
C ILE A 411 9.45 -29.00 4.42
N ASP A 412 9.78 -30.08 5.12
CA ASP A 412 11.18 -30.39 5.50
C ASP A 412 12.10 -30.55 4.27
N ALA A 413 11.59 -31.15 3.19
CA ALA A 413 12.34 -31.35 1.95
C ALA A 413 12.59 -30.03 1.21
N CYS A 414 11.60 -29.13 1.20
CA CYS A 414 11.76 -27.77 0.69
C CYS A 414 12.75 -26.96 1.54
N VAL A 415 12.63 -26.98 2.87
CA VAL A 415 13.50 -26.23 3.80
C VAL A 415 14.96 -26.68 3.69
N ALA A 416 15.20 -27.97 3.51
CA ALA A 416 16.53 -28.55 3.29
C ALA A 416 17.16 -28.20 1.93
N ASN A 417 16.43 -27.56 1.01
CA ASN A 417 16.88 -27.22 -0.34
C ASN A 417 16.76 -25.70 -0.62
N PRO A 418 17.80 -24.89 -0.34
CA PRO A 418 17.83 -23.46 -0.66
C PRO A 418 17.74 -23.10 -2.16
N SER A 419 17.74 -24.08 -3.06
CA SER A 419 17.48 -23.90 -4.49
C SER A 419 16.06 -24.30 -4.91
N HIS A 420 15.16 -24.58 -3.96
CA HIS A 420 13.77 -24.89 -4.28
C HIS A 420 12.95 -23.63 -4.59
N LEU A 421 12.01 -23.73 -5.54
CA LEU A 421 11.21 -22.60 -6.02
C LEU A 421 10.31 -21.96 -4.94
N LEU A 422 9.94 -22.74 -3.91
CA LEU A 422 9.15 -22.26 -2.78
C LEU A 422 10.01 -21.90 -1.56
N TRP A 423 11.34 -22.11 -1.60
CA TRP A 423 12.23 -21.70 -0.51
C TRP A 423 12.36 -20.17 -0.48
N PRO A 424 12.35 -19.51 0.70
CA PRO A 424 12.39 -20.09 2.04
C PRO A 424 11.01 -20.31 2.69
N VAL A 425 9.92 -19.77 2.14
CA VAL A 425 8.60 -19.82 2.81
C VAL A 425 8.07 -21.26 2.89
N CYS A 426 8.34 -22.08 1.87
CA CYS A 426 7.92 -23.48 1.74
C CYS A 426 6.42 -23.68 1.94
N ASN A 427 5.63 -22.90 1.19
CA ASN A 427 4.19 -23.03 1.02
C ASN A 427 3.80 -22.59 -0.41
N GLU A 428 2.53 -22.76 -0.78
CA GLU A 428 1.98 -22.22 -2.02
C GLU A 428 0.54 -21.71 -1.77
N PRO A 429 0.17 -20.48 -2.21
CA PRO A 429 -1.21 -20.02 -2.19
C PRO A 429 -2.10 -20.84 -3.13
N ALA A 430 -3.21 -21.38 -2.60
CA ALA A 430 -4.19 -22.10 -3.39
C ALA A 430 -5.41 -21.21 -3.70
N TYR A 431 -5.66 -21.00 -4.99
CA TYR A 431 -6.70 -20.11 -5.52
C TYR A 431 -8.06 -20.80 -5.72
N PHE A 432 -8.17 -22.08 -5.32
CA PHE A 432 -9.34 -22.94 -5.47
C PHE A 432 -9.42 -24.00 -4.35
N ASP A 433 -10.60 -24.54 -4.06
CA ASP A 433 -10.80 -25.54 -2.99
C ASP A 433 -10.20 -26.93 -3.30
N SER A 434 -9.96 -27.75 -2.27
CA SER A 434 -9.30 -29.07 -2.41
C SER A 434 -10.16 -30.20 -2.97
N ASP A 435 -11.48 -30.03 -3.04
CA ASP A 435 -12.45 -31.12 -3.18
C ASP A 435 -13.12 -31.13 -4.56
N TYR A 436 -13.48 -29.94 -5.05
CA TYR A 436 -14.15 -29.71 -6.35
C TYR A 436 -13.43 -28.68 -7.24
N GLY A 437 -12.62 -27.79 -6.66
CA GLY A 437 -11.86 -26.78 -7.41
C GLY A 437 -12.64 -25.51 -7.78
N TRP A 438 -13.62 -25.11 -6.98
CA TRP A 438 -14.20 -23.77 -7.04
C TRP A 438 -13.16 -22.72 -6.63
N ALA A 439 -13.09 -21.61 -7.36
CA ALA A 439 -12.19 -20.50 -7.03
C ALA A 439 -12.51 -19.89 -5.66
N ALA A 440 -11.49 -19.39 -4.94
CA ALA A 440 -11.67 -18.78 -3.62
C ALA A 440 -12.56 -17.52 -3.67
N GLY A 441 -12.51 -16.79 -4.80
CA GLY A 441 -13.38 -15.67 -5.11
C GLY A 441 -13.23 -15.24 -6.57
N PRO A 442 -14.05 -14.26 -7.03
CA PRO A 442 -13.80 -13.53 -8.27
C PRO A 442 -12.36 -13.00 -8.34
N ALA A 443 -11.74 -13.05 -9.53
CA ALA A 443 -10.48 -12.37 -9.77
C ALA A 443 -10.72 -10.91 -10.17
N GLY A 444 -9.83 -10.01 -9.74
CA GLY A 444 -9.83 -8.59 -10.11
C GLY A 444 -9.37 -8.37 -11.56
N GLU A 445 -8.19 -7.75 -11.76
CA GLU A 445 -7.63 -7.57 -13.11
C GLU A 445 -6.61 -8.69 -13.45
N PRO A 446 -7.01 -9.78 -14.13
CA PRO A 446 -6.18 -10.96 -14.32
C PRO A 446 -4.94 -10.73 -15.20
N LEU A 447 -4.86 -9.61 -15.93
CA LEU A 447 -3.70 -9.30 -16.77
C LEU A 447 -2.61 -8.51 -16.03
N ALA A 448 -2.92 -7.91 -14.87
CA ALA A 448 -2.00 -7.04 -14.13
C ALA A 448 -1.78 -7.44 -12.66
N THR A 449 -2.77 -8.01 -11.96
CA THR A 449 -2.61 -8.41 -10.56
C THR A 449 -3.54 -9.56 -10.13
N PRO A 450 -3.03 -10.62 -9.48
CA PRO A 450 -3.80 -11.83 -9.12
C PRO A 450 -4.65 -11.65 -7.84
N LEU A 451 -5.24 -10.46 -7.63
CA LEU A 451 -6.15 -10.20 -6.52
C LEU A 451 -7.43 -11.04 -6.66
N GLN A 452 -7.88 -11.67 -5.57
CA GLN A 452 -9.16 -12.38 -5.51
C GLN A 452 -10.05 -11.85 -4.38
N GLU A 453 -11.30 -11.55 -4.73
CA GLU A 453 -12.34 -11.03 -3.84
C GLU A 453 -12.80 -12.09 -2.84
N THR A 454 -12.21 -12.05 -1.65
CA THR A 454 -12.47 -13.01 -0.56
C THR A 454 -13.05 -12.33 0.69
N PRO A 455 -14.12 -11.51 0.57
CA PRO A 455 -14.56 -10.60 1.64
C PRO A 455 -15.05 -11.34 2.90
N LEU A 456 -15.56 -12.57 2.77
CA LEU A 456 -15.92 -13.41 3.92
C LEU A 456 -14.72 -13.91 4.72
N ALA A 457 -13.53 -13.99 4.10
CA ALA A 457 -12.30 -14.44 4.75
C ALA A 457 -11.63 -13.33 5.60
N ILE A 458 -12.11 -12.09 5.51
CA ILE A 458 -11.62 -10.98 6.34
C ILE A 458 -11.88 -11.23 7.83
N ARG A 459 -13.09 -11.65 8.23
CA ARG A 459 -13.41 -11.93 9.65
C ARG A 459 -12.45 -12.94 10.31
N PRO A 460 -12.22 -14.16 9.75
CA PRO A 460 -11.25 -15.09 10.32
C PRO A 460 -9.80 -14.60 10.23
N LEU A 461 -9.43 -13.81 9.20
CA LEU A 461 -8.13 -13.13 9.14
C LEU A 461 -7.93 -12.19 10.33
N LEU A 462 -8.83 -11.24 10.58
CA LEU A 462 -8.72 -10.26 11.65
C LEU A 462 -8.65 -10.90 13.04
N LYS A 463 -9.46 -11.95 13.26
CA LYS A 463 -9.39 -12.79 14.47
C LYS A 463 -8.04 -13.51 14.61
N GLY A 464 -7.51 -14.03 13.50
CA GLY A 464 -6.21 -14.70 13.45
C GLY A 464 -5.01 -13.76 13.68
N LEU A 465 -5.10 -12.51 13.21
CA LEU A 465 -4.11 -11.45 13.44
C LEU A 465 -4.08 -11.06 14.92
N HIS A 466 -5.24 -10.70 15.49
CA HIS A 466 -5.35 -10.32 16.90
C HIS A 466 -4.91 -11.45 17.86
N SER A 467 -5.11 -12.71 17.47
CA SER A 467 -4.63 -13.88 18.23
C SER A 467 -3.11 -14.07 18.21
N ARG A 468 -2.40 -13.59 17.17
CA ARG A 468 -0.93 -13.71 17.03
C ARG A 468 -0.18 -12.47 17.50
N TRP A 469 -0.73 -11.29 17.25
CA TRP A 469 -0.16 -9.98 17.60
C TRP A 469 -1.20 -9.15 18.39
N PRO A 470 -1.48 -9.55 19.65
CA PRO A 470 -2.52 -8.92 20.46
C PRO A 470 -2.20 -7.47 20.80
N THR A 471 -3.12 -6.58 20.45
CA THR A 471 -3.00 -5.13 20.59
C THR A 471 -4.35 -4.54 21.02
N ASN A 472 -4.32 -3.40 21.74
CA ASN A 472 -5.53 -2.77 22.27
C ASN A 472 -6.35 -2.00 21.20
N LYS A 473 -5.80 -1.84 20.00
CA LYS A 473 -6.39 -1.14 18.85
C LYS A 473 -5.92 -1.80 17.56
N MET A 474 -6.83 -1.99 16.62
CA MET A 474 -6.54 -2.44 15.26
C MET A 474 -7.16 -1.46 14.24
N TYR A 475 -6.47 -1.18 13.14
CA TYR A 475 -7.04 -0.46 12.00
C TYR A 475 -6.94 -1.31 10.74
N ILE A 476 -8.00 -1.30 9.94
CA ILE A 476 -7.96 -1.86 8.59
C ILE A 476 -7.48 -0.74 7.68
N SER A 477 -6.16 -0.57 7.58
CA SER A 477 -5.51 0.63 7.07
C SER A 477 -5.65 0.79 5.56
N GLU A 478 -5.93 -0.31 4.85
CA GLU A 478 -6.51 -0.38 3.50
C GLU A 478 -7.41 -1.61 3.36
N PHE A 479 -8.47 -1.51 2.54
CA PHE A 479 -9.17 -2.64 1.93
C PHE A 479 -9.82 -2.18 0.63
N GLY A 480 -9.76 -2.99 -0.42
CA GLY A 480 -10.23 -2.59 -1.76
C GLY A 480 -10.35 -3.75 -2.74
N THR A 481 -10.87 -3.46 -3.93
CA THR A 481 -10.88 -4.41 -5.06
C THR A 481 -10.90 -3.69 -6.41
N ILE A 482 -10.58 -4.45 -7.45
CA ILE A 482 -10.42 -4.02 -8.84
C ILE A 482 -11.55 -4.63 -9.66
N GLU A 483 -12.27 -3.80 -10.41
CA GLU A 483 -13.24 -4.29 -11.40
C GLU A 483 -12.49 -4.83 -12.63
N ALA A 484 -12.73 -6.08 -12.99
CA ALA A 484 -12.07 -6.76 -14.10
C ALA A 484 -12.26 -6.02 -15.42
N PHE A 485 -11.17 -5.81 -16.17
CA PHE A 485 -11.14 -5.13 -17.46
C PHE A 485 -11.66 -3.68 -17.44
N ALA A 486 -11.66 -3.00 -16.28
CA ALA A 486 -12.19 -1.63 -16.15
C ALA A 486 -11.50 -0.60 -17.07
N TYR A 487 -10.25 -0.83 -17.48
CA TYR A 487 -9.55 -0.02 -18.49
C TYR A 487 -10.13 -0.11 -19.90
N ALA A 488 -10.79 -1.24 -20.23
CA ALA A 488 -11.36 -1.48 -21.55
C ALA A 488 -12.74 -0.82 -21.72
N ASN A 489 -13.33 -0.30 -20.65
CA ASN A 489 -14.62 0.37 -20.70
C ASN A 489 -14.46 1.87 -20.93
N ALA A 490 -15.05 2.38 -22.01
CA ALA A 490 -15.07 3.81 -22.35
C ALA A 490 -16.43 4.48 -22.03
N ASP A 491 -17.42 3.72 -21.58
CA ASP A 491 -18.75 4.23 -21.23
C ASP A 491 -18.82 4.54 -19.73
N VAL A 492 -18.75 5.83 -19.40
CA VAL A 492 -18.82 6.32 -18.01
C VAL A 492 -20.11 5.86 -17.31
N SER A 493 -21.21 5.60 -18.02
CA SER A 493 -22.42 5.07 -17.39
C SER A 493 -22.25 3.65 -16.86
N GLN A 494 -21.38 2.85 -17.47
CA GLN A 494 -21.04 1.49 -17.05
C GLN A 494 -19.92 1.49 -15.99
N ILE A 495 -18.88 2.32 -16.15
CA ILE A 495 -17.79 2.48 -15.17
C ILE A 495 -18.34 2.87 -13.79
N LYS A 496 -19.41 3.67 -13.77
CA LYS A 496 -20.09 4.12 -12.54
C LYS A 496 -20.88 3.04 -11.80
N GLU A 497 -21.15 1.88 -12.40
CA GLU A 497 -22.11 0.92 -11.86
C GLU A 497 -21.45 -0.08 -10.87
N ASP A 498 -20.13 -0.26 -10.98
CA ASP A 498 -19.19 -1.04 -10.14
C ASP A 498 -19.76 -1.94 -9.03
N VAL A 499 -20.48 -2.98 -9.47
CA VAL A 499 -21.24 -3.89 -8.61
C VAL A 499 -20.34 -4.84 -7.83
N GLY A 500 -19.21 -5.27 -8.40
CA GLY A 500 -18.21 -6.11 -7.72
C GLY A 500 -17.59 -5.34 -6.57
N ARG A 501 -17.04 -4.15 -6.85
CA ARG A 501 -16.48 -3.26 -5.83
C ARG A 501 -17.50 -2.90 -4.75
N THR A 502 -18.73 -2.56 -5.12
CA THR A 502 -19.80 -2.26 -4.17
C THR A 502 -20.09 -3.46 -3.24
N ASN A 503 -20.25 -4.66 -3.79
CA ASN A 503 -20.56 -5.86 -3.01
C ASN A 503 -19.39 -6.28 -2.10
N TYR A 504 -18.15 -6.25 -2.61
CA TYR A 504 -16.95 -6.56 -1.86
C TYR A 504 -16.83 -5.63 -0.63
N LEU A 505 -16.88 -4.31 -0.83
CA LEU A 505 -16.67 -3.33 0.23
C LEU A 505 -17.73 -3.44 1.33
N LEU A 506 -19.01 -3.52 0.97
CA LEU A 506 -20.10 -3.66 1.95
C LEU A 506 -20.03 -5.00 2.71
N THR A 507 -19.58 -6.08 2.05
CA THR A 507 -19.39 -7.39 2.70
C THR A 507 -18.22 -7.34 3.69
N CYS A 508 -17.09 -6.73 3.32
CA CYS A 508 -15.95 -6.51 4.21
C CYS A 508 -16.34 -5.69 5.45
N LEU A 509 -17.09 -4.60 5.28
CA LEU A 509 -17.59 -3.77 6.39
C LEU A 509 -18.56 -4.54 7.31
N GLY A 510 -19.43 -5.37 6.75
CA GLY A 510 -20.26 -6.31 7.53
C GLY A 510 -19.43 -7.30 8.33
N GLN A 511 -18.36 -7.87 7.74
CA GLN A 511 -17.43 -8.75 8.45
C GLN A 511 -16.64 -8.02 9.55
N MET A 512 -16.31 -6.75 9.39
CA MET A 512 -15.69 -5.93 10.43
C MET A 512 -16.64 -5.68 11.60
N LEU A 513 -17.91 -5.34 11.35
CA LEU A 513 -18.93 -5.23 12.42
C LEU A 513 -19.06 -6.54 13.21
N LEU A 514 -19.15 -7.68 12.53
CA LEU A 514 -19.22 -8.99 13.20
C LEU A 514 -17.93 -9.29 13.99
N SER A 515 -16.76 -8.93 13.47
CA SER A 515 -15.47 -9.10 14.16
C SER A 515 -15.39 -8.27 15.46
N ILE A 516 -16.01 -7.09 15.50
CA ILE A 516 -16.09 -6.23 16.70
C ILE A 516 -17.07 -6.82 17.71
N HIS A 517 -18.29 -7.15 17.28
CA HIS A 517 -19.41 -7.49 18.19
C HIS A 517 -19.44 -8.95 18.63
N GLU A 518 -19.00 -9.89 17.80
CA GLU A 518 -19.05 -11.33 18.10
C GLU A 518 -17.68 -11.92 18.47
N ASP A 519 -16.58 -11.43 17.88
CA ASP A 519 -15.23 -11.92 18.15
C ASP A 519 -14.40 -11.01 19.08
N GLY A 520 -14.89 -9.81 19.39
CA GLY A 520 -14.23 -8.87 20.30
C GLY A 520 -12.93 -8.24 19.75
N VAL A 521 -12.70 -8.29 18.44
CA VAL A 521 -11.51 -7.69 17.81
C VAL A 521 -11.58 -6.15 17.97
N PRO A 522 -10.55 -5.48 18.51
CA PRO A 522 -10.62 -4.07 18.87
C PRO A 522 -10.42 -3.12 17.68
N ILE A 523 -11.15 -3.35 16.59
CA ILE A 523 -11.07 -2.53 15.37
C ILE A 523 -11.58 -1.12 15.67
N GLN A 524 -10.71 -0.13 15.48
CA GLN A 524 -11.01 1.29 15.66
C GLN A 524 -11.21 2.03 14.35
N GLY A 525 -10.89 1.44 13.19
CA GLY A 525 -11.15 2.06 11.89
C GLY A 525 -10.96 1.15 10.68
N ALA A 526 -11.41 1.63 9.52
CA ALA A 526 -11.34 0.95 8.23
C ALA A 526 -11.27 1.97 7.08
N PHE A 527 -10.30 1.83 6.18
CA PHE A 527 -9.98 2.80 5.13
C PHE A 527 -10.05 2.13 3.76
N THR A 528 -10.89 2.61 2.84
CA THR A 528 -11.01 2.01 1.50
C THR A 528 -9.92 2.47 0.53
N TRP A 529 -9.22 1.52 -0.09
CA TRP A 529 -8.38 1.76 -1.25
C TRP A 529 -9.17 1.52 -2.55
N GLY A 530 -9.13 2.38 -3.56
CA GLY A 530 -8.54 3.73 -3.63
C GLY A 530 -9.62 4.81 -3.48
N MET A 531 -9.23 6.01 -3.04
CA MET A 531 -10.12 7.19 -3.08
C MET A 531 -10.63 7.52 -4.50
N ILE A 532 -9.83 7.19 -5.50
CA ILE A 532 -9.84 7.71 -6.87
C ILE A 532 -9.18 6.67 -7.80
N ASP A 533 -9.43 6.70 -9.11
CA ASP A 533 -8.63 5.90 -10.05
C ASP A 533 -7.23 6.56 -10.15
N ASP A 534 -6.18 5.79 -9.84
CA ASP A 534 -4.80 6.26 -9.70
C ASP A 534 -3.80 5.42 -10.53
N ALA A 535 -2.49 5.66 -10.36
CA ALA A 535 -1.44 4.83 -10.95
C ALA A 535 -1.00 3.69 -10.02
N GLU A 536 -1.59 2.52 -10.20
CA GLU A 536 -1.39 1.32 -9.38
C GLU A 536 -0.09 0.59 -9.75
N TRP A 537 1.04 1.16 -9.32
CA TRP A 537 2.39 0.59 -9.39
C TRP A 537 2.74 0.01 -10.76
N SER A 538 3.11 -1.28 -10.85
CA SER A 538 3.42 -1.97 -12.10
C SER A 538 2.19 -2.27 -12.97
N GLY A 539 0.97 -2.15 -12.44
CA GLY A 539 -0.28 -2.18 -13.22
C GLY A 539 -0.56 -0.87 -13.97
N GLY A 540 0.09 0.23 -13.57
CA GLY A 540 -0.10 1.56 -14.15
C GLY A 540 -1.52 2.08 -13.97
N THR A 541 -1.94 2.99 -14.85
CA THR A 541 -3.28 3.60 -14.81
C THR A 541 -4.43 2.68 -15.27
N SER A 542 -4.08 1.48 -15.77
CA SER A 542 -5.03 0.49 -16.29
C SER A 542 -5.69 -0.34 -15.18
N VAL A 543 -5.01 -0.57 -14.07
CA VAL A 543 -5.64 -1.12 -12.87
C VAL A 543 -6.41 -0.01 -12.16
N ARG A 544 -7.65 -0.28 -11.73
CA ARG A 544 -8.56 0.73 -11.17
C ARG A 544 -9.13 0.27 -9.84
N PHE A 545 -8.54 0.71 -8.74
CA PHE A 545 -9.07 0.49 -7.39
C PHE A 545 -10.13 1.53 -6.97
N GLY A 546 -10.11 2.72 -7.56
CA GLY A 546 -10.88 3.88 -7.12
C GLY A 546 -12.38 3.69 -6.91
N ILE A 547 -12.92 4.24 -5.83
CA ILE A 547 -14.38 4.46 -5.65
C ILE A 547 -14.90 5.63 -6.51
N GLN A 548 -13.99 6.47 -7.03
CA GLN A 548 -14.25 7.50 -8.03
C GLN A 548 -13.49 7.19 -9.31
N HIS A 549 -14.09 7.45 -10.46
CA HIS A 549 -13.46 7.35 -11.76
C HIS A 549 -12.70 8.63 -12.13
N VAL A 550 -11.53 8.48 -12.76
CA VAL A 550 -10.79 9.57 -13.40
C VAL A 550 -10.73 9.37 -14.91
N ASN A 551 -11.16 10.39 -15.64
CA ASN A 551 -10.83 10.57 -17.05
C ASN A 551 -9.44 11.20 -17.16
N TYR A 552 -8.40 10.40 -17.39
CA TYR A 552 -7.01 10.88 -17.45
C TYR A 552 -6.71 11.89 -18.56
N THR A 553 -7.62 12.12 -19.52
CA THR A 553 -7.48 13.18 -20.54
C THR A 553 -8.04 14.53 -20.08
N THR A 554 -9.06 14.56 -19.22
CA THR A 554 -9.67 15.82 -18.72
C THR A 554 -9.36 16.11 -17.24
N LEU A 555 -8.86 15.10 -16.53
CA LEU A 555 -8.69 15.02 -15.07
C LEU A 555 -10.00 15.18 -14.29
N GLU A 556 -11.14 14.96 -14.94
CA GLU A 556 -12.49 15.02 -14.34
C GLU A 556 -12.78 13.79 -13.45
N ARG A 557 -13.28 14.03 -12.24
CA ARG A 557 -13.66 12.99 -11.28
C ARG A 557 -15.16 12.69 -11.31
N THR A 558 -15.52 11.41 -11.34
CA THR A 558 -16.91 10.94 -11.34
C THR A 558 -17.14 9.89 -10.23
N TYR A 559 -18.16 10.05 -9.38
CA TYR A 559 -18.50 9.03 -8.37
C TYR A 559 -19.05 7.76 -9.02
N LYS A 560 -18.56 6.59 -8.57
CA LYS A 560 -19.15 5.27 -8.88
C LYS A 560 -20.19 4.88 -7.81
N ARG A 561 -20.89 3.75 -7.99
CA ARG A 561 -21.89 3.22 -7.05
C ARG A 561 -21.28 2.91 -5.71
N SER A 562 -20.05 2.39 -5.69
CA SER A 562 -19.28 2.09 -4.49
C SER A 562 -19.14 3.30 -3.56
N ALA A 563 -18.71 4.46 -4.07
CA ALA A 563 -18.55 5.68 -3.26
C ALA A 563 -19.86 6.13 -2.59
N LEU A 564 -20.97 6.09 -3.31
CA LEU A 564 -22.28 6.49 -2.78
C LEU A 564 -22.81 5.46 -1.77
N SER A 565 -22.53 4.18 -2.01
CA SER A 565 -22.92 3.08 -1.12
C SER A 565 -22.10 3.04 0.18
N LEU A 566 -20.81 3.43 0.13
CA LEU A 566 -19.97 3.65 1.32
C LEU A 566 -20.52 4.79 2.19
N GLY A 567 -20.83 5.94 1.57
CA GLY A 567 -21.41 7.09 2.28
C GLY A 567 -22.76 6.77 2.93
N GLU A 568 -23.64 6.05 2.21
CA GLU A 568 -24.90 5.54 2.77
C GLU A 568 -24.69 4.55 3.91
N PHE A 569 -23.70 3.66 3.82
CA PHE A 569 -23.37 2.73 4.88
C PHE A 569 -22.90 3.48 6.14
N TYR A 570 -21.84 4.29 6.02
CA TYR A 570 -21.28 5.03 7.14
C TYR A 570 -22.35 5.80 7.91
N ASN A 571 -23.20 6.55 7.20
CA ASN A 571 -24.18 7.45 7.83
C ASN A 571 -25.19 6.71 8.72
N VAL A 572 -25.32 5.39 8.57
CA VAL A 572 -26.22 4.51 9.35
C VAL A 572 -25.49 3.67 10.41
N PHE A 573 -24.16 3.53 10.33
CA PHE A 573 -23.37 2.69 11.24
C PHE A 573 -22.45 3.44 12.22
N GLN A 574 -22.42 4.77 12.16
CA GLN A 574 -21.81 5.67 13.17
C GLN A 574 -22.51 5.64 14.55
#